data_AF-A0A151GCD0-F1
#
_entry.id   AF-A0A151GCD0-F1
#
_cell.length_a   1.000
_cell.length_b   1.000
_cell.length_c   1.000
_cell.angle_alpha   90.00
_cell.angle_beta   90.00
_cell.angle_gamma   90.00
#
_symmetry.space_group_name_H-M   'P 1'
#
loop_
_entity.id
_entity.type
_entity.pdbx_description
1 polymer ?
#
loop_
_entity_poly.entity_id
_entity_poly.type
_entity_poly.pdbx_seq_one_letter_code
_entity_poly.pdbx_strand_id
1 'polypeptide(L)'
;MAPSPADMENWWLTVGIDALSRLVDRRRLAHKPCECGYLQAIHRKLRAFDNDPELEKSARAHMATICRASNTPPPITGFNPRRTMNEVIRSIFRHLDHGAIEFSRALLGLEHLDRVELHRLHLLAFTRAAMYDGGAGSRVRVAHDPRLIEELHRQASFRYRQFYMGFRACILVDTLSPRRQVRTPAQAMARLNALFPPFAISEAFGDGHLIPCSNGLRDSLRFSIYEHLMGDAPLSDARQRAVSIKVFAWCDIPGYPQA
;
A
#
# COMPACT_ATOMS: atom_id res chain seq x y z
N MET A 1 -15.83 -1.54 -3.83
CA MET A 1 -14.44 -1.72 -3.34
C MET A 1 -13.66 -0.47 -3.71
N ALA A 2 -12.71 -0.03 -2.90
CA ALA A 2 -11.80 1.03 -3.32
C ALA A 2 -10.98 0.57 -4.54
N PRO A 3 -10.39 1.52 -5.30
CA PRO A 3 -9.50 1.17 -6.41
C PRO A 3 -8.31 0.35 -5.92
N SER A 4 -7.87 -0.60 -6.74
CA SER A 4 -6.68 -1.38 -6.42
C SER A 4 -5.42 -0.50 -6.47
N PRO A 5 -4.33 -0.88 -5.77
CA PRO A 5 -3.03 -0.23 -5.95
C PRO A 5 -2.57 -0.22 -7.41
N ALA A 6 -2.92 -1.24 -8.20
CA ALA A 6 -2.60 -1.30 -9.63
C ALA A 6 -3.35 -0.23 -10.43
N ASP A 7 -4.64 -0.01 -10.15
CA ASP A 7 -5.44 1.04 -10.78
C ASP A 7 -4.87 2.43 -10.45
N MET A 8 -4.49 2.65 -9.19
CA MET A 8 -3.87 3.89 -8.76
C MET A 8 -2.54 4.13 -9.48
N GLU A 9 -1.66 3.12 -9.58
CA GLU A 9 -0.41 3.28 -10.30
C GLU A 9 -0.66 3.59 -11.79
N ASN A 10 -1.56 2.85 -12.42
CA ASN A 10 -1.88 3.05 -13.83
C ASN A 10 -2.38 4.48 -14.10
N TRP A 11 -3.25 5.01 -13.24
CA TRP A 11 -3.69 6.39 -13.35
C TRP A 11 -2.53 7.39 -13.22
N TRP A 12 -1.63 7.18 -12.26
CA TRP A 12 -0.44 8.02 -12.10
C TRP A 12 0.49 7.96 -13.32
N LEU A 13 0.61 6.80 -13.96
CA LEU A 13 1.47 6.61 -15.13
C LEU A 13 0.85 7.11 -16.43
N THR A 14 -0.46 7.32 -16.48
CA THR A 14 -1.19 7.73 -17.70
C THR A 14 -1.69 9.17 -17.60
N VAL A 15 -2.54 9.47 -16.61
CA VAL A 15 -3.17 10.78 -16.43
C VAL A 15 -2.31 11.68 -15.54
N GLY A 16 -1.75 11.12 -14.46
CA GLY A 16 -0.99 11.87 -13.46
C GLY A 16 0.48 12.14 -13.81
N ILE A 17 0.97 11.63 -14.95
CA ILE A 17 2.41 11.56 -15.23
C ILE A 17 3.05 12.93 -15.41
N ASP A 18 2.32 13.91 -15.95
CA ASP A 18 2.80 15.28 -16.09
C ASP A 18 2.95 15.97 -14.73
N ALA A 19 2.02 15.72 -13.81
CA ALA A 19 2.11 16.23 -12.45
C ALA A 19 3.32 15.62 -11.73
N LEU A 20 3.55 14.31 -11.88
CA LEU A 20 4.71 13.62 -11.34
C LEU A 20 6.02 14.12 -11.95
N SER A 21 6.05 14.35 -13.25
CA SER A 21 7.24 14.86 -13.95
C SER A 21 7.62 16.25 -13.45
N ARG A 22 6.63 17.13 -13.22
CA ARG A 22 6.86 18.45 -12.59
C ARG A 22 7.31 18.34 -11.14
N LEU A 23 6.77 17.36 -10.39
CA LEU A 23 7.18 17.09 -9.01
C LEU A 23 8.64 16.66 -8.95
N VAL A 24 9.09 15.75 -9.80
CA VAL A 24 10.47 15.24 -9.77
C VAL A 24 11.48 16.08 -10.55
N ASP A 25 11.04 17.15 -11.20
CA ASP A 25 11.92 18.09 -11.90
C ASP A 25 12.80 18.86 -10.89
N ARG A 26 14.09 18.49 -10.87
CA ARG A 26 15.11 19.10 -10.00
C ARG A 26 15.40 20.55 -10.35
N ARG A 27 15.18 20.97 -11.60
CA ARG A 27 15.41 22.36 -12.04
C ARG A 27 14.45 23.34 -11.37
N ARG A 28 13.33 22.83 -10.85
CA ARG A 28 12.31 23.58 -10.11
C ARG A 28 12.57 23.63 -8.60
N LEU A 29 13.69 23.07 -8.11
CA LEU A 29 14.10 23.25 -6.73
C LEU A 29 14.98 24.50 -6.63
N ALA A 30 14.62 25.39 -5.70
CA ALA A 30 15.38 26.60 -5.42
C ALA A 30 16.75 26.31 -4.76
N HIS A 31 16.93 25.12 -4.20
CA HIS A 31 18.13 24.73 -3.45
C HIS A 31 18.66 23.38 -3.94
N LYS A 32 19.98 23.21 -3.92
CA LYS A 32 20.68 21.95 -4.14
C LYS A 32 20.78 21.13 -2.84
N PRO A 33 21.03 19.80 -2.91
CA PRO A 33 21.04 18.92 -1.73
C PRO A 33 21.98 19.36 -0.59
N CYS A 34 23.09 20.02 -0.91
CA CYS A 34 24.06 20.49 0.09
C CYS A 34 23.77 21.90 0.64
N GLU A 35 22.74 22.58 0.15
CA GLU A 35 22.43 23.95 0.54
C GLU A 35 21.48 24.00 1.74
N CYS A 36 21.69 24.99 2.61
CA CYS A 36 20.79 25.25 3.72
C CYS A 36 19.38 25.53 3.18
N GLY A 37 18.36 24.89 3.76
CA GLY A 37 16.97 25.04 3.31
C GLY A 37 16.51 24.03 2.25
N TYR A 38 17.40 23.17 1.72
CA TYR A 38 17.03 22.11 0.78
C TYR A 38 15.88 21.23 1.27
N LEU A 39 15.99 20.70 2.50
CA LEU A 39 14.95 19.86 3.07
C LEU A 39 13.62 20.61 3.19
N GLN A 40 13.65 21.88 3.59
CA GLN A 40 12.43 22.69 3.67
C GLN A 40 11.80 22.91 2.29
N ALA A 41 12.61 23.14 1.25
CA ALA A 41 12.14 23.27 -0.12
C ALA A 41 11.51 21.98 -0.64
N ILE A 42 12.13 20.82 -0.37
CA ILE A 42 11.57 19.50 -0.71
C ILE A 42 10.26 19.26 0.01
N HIS A 43 10.21 19.47 1.33
CA HIS A 43 8.98 19.34 2.12
C HIS A 43 7.85 20.20 1.55
N ARG A 44 8.12 21.48 1.27
CA ARG A 44 7.12 22.39 0.71
C ARG A 44 6.63 21.92 -0.65
N LYS A 45 7.54 21.48 -1.53
CA LYS A 45 7.18 21.00 -2.87
C LYS A 45 6.32 19.73 -2.81
N LEU A 46 6.67 18.77 -1.96
CA LEU A 46 5.86 17.55 -1.78
C LEU A 46 4.50 17.87 -1.16
N ARG A 47 4.45 18.72 -0.12
CA ARG A 47 3.17 19.12 0.50
C ARG A 47 2.26 19.86 -0.48
N ALA A 48 2.81 20.77 -1.29
CA ALA A 48 2.01 21.47 -2.29
C ALA A 48 1.40 20.50 -3.31
N PHE A 49 2.15 19.48 -3.71
CA PHE A 49 1.66 18.42 -4.59
C PHE A 49 0.61 17.51 -3.91
N ASP A 50 0.87 17.09 -2.67
CA ASP A 50 -0.02 16.19 -1.91
C ASP A 50 -1.36 16.84 -1.55
N ASN A 51 -1.42 18.18 -1.53
CA ASN A 51 -2.61 18.98 -1.23
C ASN A 51 -3.12 19.76 -2.46
N ASP A 52 -2.76 19.35 -3.67
CA ASP A 52 -3.28 19.97 -4.90
C ASP A 52 -4.76 19.54 -5.10
N PRO A 53 -5.72 20.48 -4.99
CA PRO A 53 -7.15 20.15 -5.04
C PRO A 53 -7.59 19.67 -6.42
N GLU A 54 -6.95 20.13 -7.50
CA GLU A 54 -7.29 19.71 -8.86
C GLU A 54 -6.81 18.28 -9.11
N LEU A 55 -5.61 17.96 -8.62
CA LEU A 55 -5.07 16.61 -8.70
C LEU A 55 -5.91 15.62 -7.88
N GLU A 56 -6.28 16.01 -6.66
CA GLU A 56 -7.17 15.26 -5.78
C GLU A 56 -8.53 15.00 -6.46
N LYS A 57 -9.15 16.03 -7.00
CA LYS A 57 -10.45 15.95 -7.70
C LYS A 57 -10.37 15.05 -8.93
N SER A 58 -9.31 15.18 -9.73
CA SER A 58 -9.08 14.37 -10.93
C SER A 58 -8.88 12.89 -10.59
N ALA A 59 -8.01 12.59 -9.61
CA ALA A 59 -7.79 11.24 -9.10
C ALA A 59 -9.11 10.63 -8.60
N ARG A 60 -9.87 11.37 -7.78
CA ARG A 60 -11.16 10.94 -7.25
C ARG A 60 -12.17 10.61 -8.34
N ALA A 61 -12.32 11.48 -9.34
CA ALA A 61 -13.26 11.27 -10.43
C ALA A 61 -12.92 10.00 -11.25
N HIS A 62 -11.63 9.77 -11.52
CA HIS A 62 -11.19 8.59 -12.25
C HIS A 62 -11.42 7.31 -11.45
N MET A 63 -11.02 7.29 -10.18
CA MET A 63 -11.21 6.13 -9.32
C MET A 63 -12.69 5.81 -9.09
N ALA A 64 -13.55 6.82 -8.92
CA ALA A 64 -14.99 6.62 -8.85
C ALA A 64 -15.54 5.97 -10.13
N THR A 65 -14.97 6.28 -11.30
CA THR A 65 -15.33 5.66 -12.57
C THR A 65 -14.93 4.19 -12.61
N ILE A 66 -13.70 3.86 -12.18
CA ILE A 66 -13.22 2.47 -12.07
C ILE A 66 -14.09 1.66 -11.10
N CYS A 67 -14.37 2.21 -9.91
CA CYS A 67 -15.22 1.56 -8.91
C CYS A 67 -16.63 1.27 -9.44
N ARG A 68 -17.23 2.21 -10.20
CA ARG A 68 -18.55 2.02 -10.83
C ARG A 68 -18.51 1.00 -11.97
N ALA A 69 -17.42 0.95 -12.74
CA ALA A 69 -17.26 -0.05 -13.80
C ALA A 69 -17.06 -1.46 -13.22
N SER A 70 -16.40 -1.56 -12.06
CA SER A 70 -16.14 -2.80 -11.34
C SER A 70 -17.36 -3.29 -10.51
N ASN A 71 -18.59 -3.05 -10.99
CA ASN A 71 -19.90 -3.32 -10.36
C ASN A 71 -20.22 -4.82 -10.10
N THR A 72 -19.25 -5.58 -9.60
CA THR A 72 -19.49 -6.89 -8.99
C THR A 72 -19.01 -6.80 -7.55
N PRO A 73 -19.89 -6.63 -6.55
CA PRO A 73 -19.53 -7.00 -5.19
C PRO A 73 -19.02 -8.45 -5.26
N PRO A 74 -17.87 -8.80 -4.66
CA PRO A 74 -17.42 -10.17 -4.67
C PRO A 74 -18.57 -11.01 -4.12
N PRO A 75 -19.08 -11.99 -4.88
CA PRO A 75 -20.17 -12.80 -4.38
C PRO A 75 -19.64 -13.51 -3.14
N ILE A 76 -20.20 -13.16 -1.98
CA ILE A 76 -19.87 -13.79 -0.69
C ILE A 76 -20.10 -15.31 -0.84
N THR A 77 -21.09 -15.66 -1.67
CA THR A 77 -21.36 -17.01 -2.19
C THR A 77 -20.38 -17.37 -3.31
N GLY A 78 -19.38 -18.21 -3.00
CA GLY A 78 -18.46 -18.78 -3.99
C GLY A 78 -17.05 -18.15 -4.02
N PHE A 79 -16.79 -17.08 -3.27
CA PHE A 79 -15.42 -16.64 -3.03
C PHE A 79 -14.67 -17.70 -2.21
N ASN A 80 -13.60 -18.24 -2.79
CA ASN A 80 -12.74 -19.22 -2.13
C ASN A 80 -11.40 -18.57 -1.77
N PRO A 81 -11.23 -18.07 -0.52
CA PRO A 81 -10.00 -17.38 -0.11
C PRO A 81 -8.77 -18.27 -0.24
N ARG A 82 -8.90 -19.59 -0.02
CA ARG A 82 -7.78 -20.54 -0.16
C ARG A 82 -7.32 -20.66 -1.60
N ARG A 83 -8.26 -20.72 -2.54
CA ARG A 83 -7.95 -20.75 -3.97
C ARG A 83 -7.26 -19.45 -4.40
N THR A 84 -7.83 -18.30 -4.03
CA THR A 84 -7.24 -16.99 -4.31
C THR A 84 -5.83 -16.87 -3.74
N MET A 85 -5.62 -17.26 -2.48
CA MET A 85 -4.29 -17.24 -1.86
C MET A 85 -3.30 -18.17 -2.56
N ASN A 86 -3.72 -19.37 -2.96
CA ASN A 86 -2.85 -20.28 -3.72
C ASN A 86 -2.47 -19.71 -5.10
N GLU A 87 -3.39 -19.03 -5.77
CA GLU A 87 -3.13 -18.35 -7.04
C GLU A 87 -2.14 -17.18 -6.85
N VAL A 88 -2.31 -16.37 -5.80
CA VAL A 88 -1.37 -15.30 -5.42
C VAL A 88 0.02 -15.85 -5.11
N ILE A 89 0.09 -16.89 -4.27
CA ILE A 89 1.36 -17.51 -3.87
C ILE A 89 2.11 -17.99 -5.11
N ARG A 90 1.46 -18.73 -6.00
CA ARG A 90 2.08 -19.26 -7.22
C ARG A 90 2.46 -18.19 -8.25
N SER A 91 1.74 -17.07 -8.26
CA SER A 91 1.95 -16.02 -9.27
C SER A 91 2.98 -14.98 -8.88
N ILE A 92 3.11 -14.69 -7.59
CA ILE A 92 3.93 -13.61 -7.05
C ILE A 92 5.14 -14.16 -6.33
N PHE A 93 5.00 -15.21 -5.53
CA PHE A 93 6.10 -15.79 -4.78
C PHE A 93 6.72 -16.93 -5.58
N ARG A 94 7.98 -16.75 -5.94
CA ARG A 94 8.77 -17.73 -6.70
C ARG A 94 9.77 -18.42 -5.78
N HIS A 95 10.37 -19.50 -6.29
CA HIS A 95 11.54 -20.08 -5.67
C HIS A 95 12.64 -19.02 -5.48
N LEU A 96 13.43 -19.15 -4.41
CA LEU A 96 14.47 -18.19 -4.04
C LEU A 96 15.47 -17.96 -5.19
N ASP A 97 15.82 -19.02 -5.91
CA ASP A 97 16.76 -18.98 -7.06
C ASP A 97 16.22 -18.18 -8.26
N HIS A 98 14.94 -17.84 -8.27
CA HIS A 98 14.28 -17.11 -9.35
C HIS A 98 13.83 -15.70 -8.91
N GLY A 99 14.47 -15.17 -7.87
CA GLY A 99 14.28 -13.79 -7.41
C GLY A 99 13.20 -13.61 -6.33
N ALA A 100 12.71 -14.70 -5.72
CA ALA A 100 11.74 -14.78 -4.61
C ALA A 100 10.37 -14.12 -4.82
N ILE A 101 10.29 -12.93 -5.40
CA ILE A 101 9.07 -12.14 -5.64
C ILE A 101 9.05 -11.63 -7.09
N GLU A 102 7.93 -11.85 -7.78
CA GLU A 102 7.63 -11.26 -9.09
C GLU A 102 6.99 -9.87 -8.91
N PHE A 103 7.84 -8.85 -8.73
CA PHE A 103 7.43 -7.48 -8.46
C PHE A 103 6.57 -6.81 -9.54
N SER A 104 6.62 -7.29 -10.79
CA SER A 104 5.73 -6.80 -11.85
C SER A 104 4.24 -7.09 -11.54
N ARG A 105 3.97 -8.18 -10.82
CA ARG A 105 2.61 -8.61 -10.43
C ARG A 105 2.27 -8.26 -8.98
N ALA A 106 3.19 -7.67 -8.23
CA ALA A 106 3.02 -7.53 -6.79
C ALA A 106 1.84 -6.63 -6.36
N LEU A 107 1.46 -5.62 -7.16
CA LEU A 107 0.27 -4.80 -6.87
C LEU A 107 -1.03 -5.60 -6.99
N LEU A 108 -1.12 -6.54 -7.93
CA LEU A 108 -2.25 -7.49 -8.01
C LEU A 108 -2.29 -8.37 -6.75
N GLY A 109 -1.13 -8.68 -6.19
CA GLY A 109 -1.01 -9.40 -4.92
C GLY A 109 -1.66 -8.65 -3.77
N LEU A 110 -1.39 -7.34 -3.66
CA LEU A 110 -2.02 -6.48 -2.67
C LEU A 110 -3.55 -6.46 -2.85
N GLU A 111 -4.04 -6.33 -4.08
CA GLU A 111 -5.48 -6.39 -4.37
C GLU A 111 -6.14 -7.70 -3.91
N HIS A 112 -5.48 -8.84 -4.14
CA HIS A 112 -5.98 -10.12 -3.67
C HIS A 112 -5.94 -10.24 -2.13
N LEU A 113 -4.91 -9.70 -1.48
CA LEU A 113 -4.84 -9.65 -0.02
C LEU A 113 -5.96 -8.78 0.57
N ASP A 114 -6.25 -7.62 -0.04
CA ASP A 114 -7.36 -6.75 0.36
C ASP A 114 -8.70 -7.48 0.25
N ARG A 115 -8.91 -8.26 -0.82
CA ARG A 115 -10.12 -9.11 -0.97
C ARG A 115 -10.23 -10.19 0.11
N VAL A 116 -9.14 -10.86 0.42
CA VAL A 116 -9.11 -11.91 1.46
C VAL A 116 -9.38 -11.30 2.84
N GLU A 117 -8.81 -10.14 3.14
CA GLU A 117 -9.02 -9.45 4.40
C GLU A 117 -10.44 -8.91 4.53
N LEU A 118 -10.98 -8.29 3.48
CA LEU A 118 -12.38 -7.84 3.45
C LEU A 118 -13.35 -9.00 3.67
N HIS A 119 -13.09 -10.16 3.05
CA HIS A 119 -13.86 -11.37 3.30
C HIS A 119 -13.76 -11.83 4.77
N ARG A 120 -12.57 -11.82 5.38
CA ARG A 120 -12.37 -12.16 6.80
C ARG A 120 -13.13 -11.21 7.72
N LEU A 121 -13.11 -9.90 7.45
CA LEU A 121 -13.83 -8.88 8.22
C LEU A 121 -15.34 -9.06 8.12
N HIS A 122 -15.85 -9.39 6.93
CA HIS A 122 -17.27 -9.74 6.77
C HIS A 122 -17.64 -10.99 7.56
N LEU A 123 -16.84 -12.07 7.49
CA LEU A 123 -17.07 -13.28 8.29
C LEU A 123 -17.11 -12.97 9.79
N LEU A 124 -16.20 -12.11 10.27
CA LEU A 124 -16.19 -11.67 11.66
C LEU A 124 -17.46 -10.90 12.03
N ALA A 125 -17.92 -9.99 11.17
CA ALA A 125 -19.15 -9.24 11.38
C ALA A 125 -20.38 -10.16 11.44
N PHE A 126 -20.50 -11.12 10.52
CA PHE A 126 -21.56 -12.13 10.54
C PHE A 126 -21.49 -13.02 11.78
N THR A 127 -20.30 -13.45 12.18
CA THR A 127 -20.10 -14.27 13.38
C THR A 127 -20.54 -13.51 14.62
N ARG A 128 -20.14 -12.23 14.76
CA ARG A 128 -20.56 -11.37 15.87
C ARG A 128 -22.09 -11.20 15.89
N ALA A 129 -22.71 -10.89 14.74
CA ALA A 129 -24.16 -10.76 14.64
C ALA A 129 -24.90 -12.04 15.05
N ALA A 130 -24.46 -13.21 14.56
CA ALA A 130 -25.04 -14.50 14.90
C ALA A 130 -24.94 -14.82 16.41
N MET A 131 -23.88 -14.38 17.08
CA MET A 131 -23.75 -14.52 18.54
C MET A 131 -24.74 -13.66 19.31
N TYR A 132 -25.04 -12.45 18.84
CA TYR A 132 -26.03 -11.57 19.47
C TYR A 132 -27.47 -12.04 19.21
N ASP A 133 -27.78 -12.51 17.99
CA ASP A 133 -29.12 -12.95 17.60
C ASP A 133 -29.48 -14.36 18.13
N GLY A 134 -28.48 -15.21 18.39
CA GLY A 134 -28.68 -16.57 18.93
C GLY A 134 -29.21 -16.63 20.37
N GLY A 135 -29.37 -15.48 21.04
CA GLY A 135 -29.76 -15.38 22.46
C GLY A 135 -31.25 -15.62 22.77
N ALA A 136 -32.14 -15.64 21.78
CA ALA A 136 -33.60 -15.65 22.05
C ALA A 136 -34.36 -16.95 21.74
N GLY A 137 -33.76 -17.95 21.06
CA GLY A 137 -34.54 -19.14 20.66
C GLY A 137 -33.79 -20.41 20.23
N SER A 138 -32.46 -20.42 20.16
CA SER A 138 -31.73 -21.61 19.72
C SER A 138 -31.43 -22.56 20.88
N ARG A 139 -31.96 -23.79 20.80
CA ARG A 139 -31.76 -24.88 21.77
C ARG A 139 -30.33 -25.46 21.77
N VAL A 140 -29.43 -24.95 20.93
CA VAL A 140 -28.01 -25.31 20.95
C VAL A 140 -27.23 -24.14 21.53
N ARG A 141 -27.07 -24.12 22.86
CA ARG A 141 -26.06 -23.30 23.52
C ARG A 141 -24.69 -23.88 23.22
N VAL A 142 -24.17 -23.67 22.01
CA VAL A 142 -22.73 -23.74 21.83
C VAL A 142 -22.18 -22.63 22.71
N ALA A 143 -21.34 -22.98 23.68
CA ALA A 143 -20.63 -22.00 24.50
C ALA A 143 -19.71 -21.19 23.57
N HIS A 144 -20.27 -20.14 22.96
CA HIS A 144 -19.50 -19.22 22.15
C HIS A 144 -18.72 -18.35 23.13
N ASP A 145 -17.41 -18.56 23.20
CA ASP A 145 -16.52 -17.69 23.97
C ASP A 145 -16.21 -16.43 23.14
N PRO A 146 -16.82 -15.27 23.44
CA PRO A 146 -16.51 -14.03 22.72
C PRO A 146 -15.02 -13.66 22.82
N ARG A 147 -14.32 -14.08 23.89
CA ARG A 147 -12.88 -13.80 24.05
C ARG A 147 -12.04 -14.54 23.02
N LEU A 148 -12.42 -15.77 22.67
CA LEU A 148 -11.72 -16.55 21.64
C LEU A 148 -11.81 -15.85 20.27
N ILE A 149 -12.99 -15.36 19.90
CA ILE A 149 -13.19 -14.68 18.62
C ILE A 149 -12.41 -13.37 18.56
N GLU A 150 -12.42 -12.59 19.64
CA GLU A 150 -11.61 -11.36 19.73
C GLU A 150 -10.11 -11.65 19.66
N GLU A 151 -9.62 -12.72 20.30
CA GLU A 151 -8.22 -13.09 20.25
C GLU A 151 -7.79 -13.58 18.85
N LEU A 152 -8.61 -14.42 18.20
CA LEU A 152 -8.39 -14.84 16.81
C LEU A 152 -8.39 -13.64 15.86
N HIS A 153 -9.33 -12.71 16.06
CA HIS A 153 -9.38 -11.47 15.28
C HIS A 153 -8.12 -10.63 15.50
N ARG A 154 -7.68 -10.47 16.75
CA ARG A 154 -6.49 -9.70 17.11
C ARG A 154 -5.24 -10.27 16.45
N GLN A 155 -5.02 -11.59 16.57
CA GLN A 155 -3.87 -12.26 15.97
C GLN A 155 -3.90 -12.22 14.44
N ALA A 156 -5.04 -12.53 13.82
CA ALA A 156 -5.17 -12.50 12.37
C ALA A 156 -4.93 -11.09 11.81
N SER A 157 -5.51 -10.07 12.45
CA SER A 157 -5.29 -8.67 12.06
C SER A 157 -3.84 -8.30 12.22
N PHE A 158 -3.18 -8.62 13.35
CA PHE A 158 -1.76 -8.34 13.55
C PHE A 158 -0.89 -8.95 12.43
N ARG A 159 -1.10 -10.23 12.10
CA ARG A 159 -0.35 -10.93 11.04
C ARG A 159 -0.60 -10.33 9.66
N TYR A 160 -1.86 -10.00 9.35
CA TYR A 160 -2.22 -9.32 8.12
C TYR A 160 -1.48 -7.99 8.00
N ARG A 161 -1.54 -7.14 9.03
CA ARG A 161 -0.88 -5.83 9.03
C ARG A 161 0.62 -5.95 8.82
N GLN A 162 1.28 -6.84 9.55
CA GLN A 162 2.72 -7.08 9.44
C GLN A 162 3.12 -7.54 8.04
N PHE A 163 2.41 -8.53 7.49
CA PHE A 163 2.70 -9.04 6.15
C PHE A 163 2.42 -8.00 5.06
N TYR A 164 1.29 -7.29 5.16
CA TYR A 164 0.88 -6.29 4.16
C TYR A 164 1.84 -5.10 4.11
N MET A 165 2.27 -4.59 5.29
CA MET A 165 3.32 -3.56 5.36
C MET A 165 4.66 -4.10 4.88
N GLY A 166 5.02 -5.32 5.29
CA GLY A 166 6.14 -6.11 4.79
C GLY A 166 6.25 -6.09 3.27
N PHE A 167 5.16 -6.47 2.63
CA PHE A 167 5.09 -6.62 1.20
C PHE A 167 5.14 -5.27 0.48
N ARG A 168 4.44 -4.24 0.98
CA ARG A 168 4.54 -2.86 0.44
C ARG A 168 5.96 -2.31 0.51
N ALA A 169 6.65 -2.53 1.63
CA ALA A 169 8.04 -2.13 1.79
C ALA A 169 8.95 -2.84 0.78
N CYS A 170 8.81 -4.16 0.60
CA CYS A 170 9.57 -4.90 -0.42
C CYS A 170 9.34 -4.36 -1.83
N ILE A 171 8.09 -4.09 -2.21
CA ILE A 171 7.75 -3.53 -3.54
C ILE A 171 8.39 -2.15 -3.72
N LEU A 172 8.34 -1.31 -2.68
CA LEU A 172 8.92 0.02 -2.70
C LEU A 172 10.45 -0.02 -2.81
N VAL A 173 11.12 -0.89 -2.07
CA VAL A 173 12.57 -1.05 -2.13
C VAL A 173 13.03 -1.61 -3.48
N ASP A 174 12.31 -2.59 -4.04
CA ASP A 174 12.58 -3.09 -5.40
C ASP A 174 12.43 -1.98 -6.44
N THR A 175 11.41 -1.12 -6.28
CA THR A 175 11.17 0.03 -7.17
C THR A 175 12.31 1.04 -7.18
N LEU A 176 13.07 1.14 -6.09
CA LEU A 176 14.23 2.04 -5.95
C LEU A 176 15.56 1.35 -6.34
N SER A 177 15.52 0.05 -6.60
CA SER A 177 16.70 -0.75 -6.95
C SER A 177 17.14 -0.47 -8.40
N PRO A 178 18.46 -0.41 -8.69
CA PRO A 178 18.96 -0.17 -10.04
C PRO A 178 19.03 -1.47 -10.87
N ARG A 179 18.79 -2.63 -10.23
CA ARG A 179 18.97 -3.98 -10.79
C ARG A 179 17.84 -4.40 -11.74
N ARG A 180 16.71 -3.71 -11.72
CA ARG A 180 15.58 -3.92 -12.64
C ARG A 180 15.30 -2.61 -13.36
N GLN A 181 14.98 -2.70 -14.66
CA GLN A 181 14.66 -1.60 -15.59
C GLN A 181 14.53 -0.23 -14.93
N VAL A 182 15.45 0.69 -15.26
CA VAL A 182 15.57 2.03 -14.68
C VAL A 182 14.21 2.73 -14.68
N ARG A 183 13.49 2.65 -13.56
CA ARG A 183 12.28 3.45 -13.36
C ARG A 183 12.71 4.90 -13.22
N THR A 184 12.06 5.79 -13.97
CA THR A 184 12.29 7.21 -13.78
C THR A 184 11.82 7.63 -12.38
N PRO A 185 12.33 8.74 -11.81
CA PRO A 185 11.82 9.24 -10.54
C PRO A 185 10.31 9.45 -10.52
N ALA A 186 9.71 9.82 -11.66
CA ALA A 186 8.26 9.95 -11.80
C ALA A 186 7.56 8.58 -11.68
N GLN A 187 8.09 7.53 -12.30
CA GLN A 187 7.55 6.18 -12.17
C GLN A 187 7.72 5.62 -10.75
N ALA A 188 8.81 5.97 -10.05
CA ALA A 188 9.00 5.63 -8.64
C ALA A 188 7.97 6.35 -7.75
N MET A 189 7.70 7.64 -8.01
CA MET A 189 6.64 8.38 -7.32
C MET A 189 5.23 7.85 -7.65
N ALA A 190 4.96 7.39 -8.87
CA ALA A 190 3.70 6.74 -9.22
C ALA A 190 3.47 5.49 -8.35
N ARG A 191 4.48 4.64 -8.24
CA ARG A 191 4.43 3.45 -7.38
C ARG A 191 4.33 3.82 -5.90
N LEU A 192 5.04 4.85 -5.43
CA LEU A 192 4.90 5.35 -4.07
C LEU A 192 3.48 5.83 -3.80
N ASN A 193 2.85 6.56 -4.72
CA ASN A 193 1.49 7.06 -4.55
C ASN A 193 0.45 5.93 -4.63
N ALA A 194 0.72 4.87 -5.39
CA ALA A 194 -0.12 3.67 -5.40
C ALA A 194 -0.01 2.87 -4.10
N LEU A 195 1.21 2.71 -3.59
CA LEU A 195 1.44 1.98 -2.35
C LEU A 195 0.98 2.81 -1.17
N PHE A 196 1.34 4.09 -1.07
CA PHE A 196 1.16 5.02 0.05
C PHE A 196 0.50 6.33 -0.45
N PRO A 197 -0.80 6.31 -0.81
CA PRO A 197 -1.48 7.46 -1.41
C PRO A 197 -1.54 8.65 -0.46
N PRO A 198 -1.42 9.90 -0.97
CA PRO A 198 -1.62 11.11 -0.16
C PRO A 198 -2.92 11.06 0.65
N PHE A 199 -2.91 11.67 1.83
CA PHE A 199 -4.05 11.64 2.76
C PHE A 199 -5.39 12.01 2.11
N ALA A 200 -5.40 13.13 1.38
CA ALA A 200 -6.60 13.67 0.75
C ALA A 200 -7.22 12.72 -0.28
N ILE A 201 -6.38 11.90 -0.93
CA ILE A 201 -6.79 10.87 -1.86
C ILE A 201 -7.26 9.62 -1.08
N SER A 202 -6.56 9.26 0.01
CA SER A 202 -6.87 8.06 0.82
C SER A 202 -8.19 8.17 1.61
N GLU A 203 -8.51 9.32 2.21
CA GLU A 203 -9.75 9.50 2.98
C GLU A 203 -11.00 9.40 2.10
N ALA A 204 -10.90 9.82 0.84
CA ALA A 204 -12.02 9.88 -0.08
C ALA A 204 -12.64 8.51 -0.43
N PHE A 205 -11.92 7.42 -0.21
CA PHE A 205 -12.36 6.07 -0.57
C PHE A 205 -12.81 5.20 0.61
N GLY A 206 -12.78 5.71 1.84
CA GLY A 206 -13.29 4.99 3.02
C GLY A 206 -12.52 3.72 3.43
N ASP A 207 -11.48 3.33 2.68
CA ASP A 207 -10.68 2.11 2.90
C ASP A 207 -9.56 2.27 3.95
N GLY A 208 -9.63 3.33 4.76
CA GLY A 208 -8.70 3.54 5.89
C GLY A 208 -8.65 2.36 6.86
N HIS A 209 -9.65 1.47 6.85
CA HIS A 209 -9.69 0.26 7.67
C HIS A 209 -8.80 -0.89 7.15
N LEU A 210 -8.53 -0.95 5.83
CA LEU A 210 -7.75 -2.05 5.23
C LEU A 210 -6.27 -1.73 5.15
N ILE A 211 -5.89 -0.45 5.05
CA ILE A 211 -4.49 -0.02 4.91
C ILE A 211 -3.88 0.16 6.31
N PRO A 212 -2.94 -0.69 6.74
CA PRO A 212 -2.36 -0.63 8.09
C PRO A 212 -1.23 0.39 8.20
N CYS A 213 -1.49 1.64 7.85
CA CYS A 213 -0.51 2.71 7.83
C CYS A 213 -1.06 3.97 8.50
N SER A 214 -0.40 4.45 9.55
CA SER A 214 -0.79 5.72 10.18
C SER A 214 -0.44 6.90 9.27
N ASN A 215 -1.15 8.03 9.45
CA ASN A 215 -0.86 9.25 8.69
C ASN A 215 0.61 9.69 8.85
N GLY A 216 1.13 9.66 10.07
CA GLY A 216 2.53 10.00 10.35
C GLY A 216 3.52 9.09 9.62
N LEU A 217 3.31 7.77 9.68
CA LEU A 217 4.17 6.80 9.00
C LEU A 217 4.15 7.02 7.48
N ARG A 218 2.96 7.20 6.90
CA ARG A 218 2.80 7.48 5.48
C ARG A 218 3.59 8.71 5.09
N ASP A 219 3.41 9.82 5.79
CA ASP A 219 4.02 11.10 5.42
C ASP A 219 5.55 11.03 5.58
N SER A 220 6.05 10.32 6.60
CA SER A 220 7.48 10.03 6.77
C SER A 220 8.05 9.19 5.61
N LEU A 221 7.35 8.15 5.18
CA LEU A 221 7.77 7.33 4.04
C LEU A 221 7.79 8.16 2.75
N ARG A 222 6.69 8.86 2.45
CA ARG A 222 6.57 9.70 1.24
C ARG A 222 7.69 10.74 1.17
N PHE A 223 7.91 11.45 2.28
CA PHE A 223 8.97 12.44 2.36
C PHE A 223 10.34 11.81 2.11
N SER A 224 10.66 10.72 2.79
CA SER A 224 12.00 10.12 2.74
C SER A 224 12.33 9.51 1.37
N ILE A 225 11.34 8.92 0.71
CA ILE A 225 11.50 8.44 -0.66
C ILE A 225 11.66 9.61 -1.62
N TYR A 226 10.86 10.66 -1.48
CA TYR A 226 10.97 11.83 -2.34
C TYR A 226 12.31 12.55 -2.16
N GLU A 227 12.78 12.71 -0.92
CA GLU A 227 14.12 13.22 -0.60
C GLU A 227 15.20 12.36 -1.28
N HIS A 228 15.11 11.03 -1.16
CA HIS A 228 16.03 10.11 -1.80
C HIS A 228 16.05 10.31 -3.33
N LEU A 229 14.88 10.37 -3.98
CA LEU A 229 14.76 10.55 -5.43
C LEU A 229 15.28 11.90 -5.92
N MET A 230 15.18 12.95 -5.10
CA MET A 230 15.63 14.30 -5.44
C MET A 230 17.09 14.59 -5.05
N GLY A 231 17.70 13.73 -4.24
CA GLY A 231 19.08 13.86 -3.76
C GLY A 231 20.14 13.50 -4.81
N ASP A 232 21.42 13.77 -4.51
CA ASP A 232 22.50 13.41 -5.42
C ASP A 232 22.73 11.89 -5.47
N ALA A 233 23.01 11.38 -6.68
CA ALA A 233 23.26 9.96 -6.93
C ALA A 233 22.27 9.00 -6.22
N PRO A 234 20.95 9.10 -6.48
CA PRO A 234 19.92 8.30 -5.82
C PRO A 234 20.14 6.80 -6.03
N LEU A 235 20.75 6.42 -7.16
CA LEU A 235 21.04 5.04 -7.53
C LEU A 235 22.34 4.49 -6.92
N SER A 236 23.03 5.25 -6.06
CA SER A 236 24.24 4.77 -5.39
C SER A 236 23.91 3.70 -4.35
N ASP A 237 24.73 2.64 -4.28
CA ASP A 237 24.54 1.53 -3.35
C ASP A 237 24.42 1.96 -1.89
N ALA A 238 25.13 3.03 -1.50
CA ALA A 238 25.08 3.58 -0.15
C ALA A 238 23.71 4.22 0.14
N ARG A 239 23.17 5.02 -0.79
CA ARG A 239 21.86 5.66 -0.66
C ARG A 239 20.73 4.65 -0.71
N GLN A 240 20.86 3.62 -1.55
CA GLN A 240 19.89 2.54 -1.65
C GLN A 240 19.82 1.69 -0.38
N ARG A 241 20.98 1.34 0.20
CA ARG A 241 21.02 0.67 1.50
C ARG A 241 20.40 1.55 2.59
N ALA A 242 20.74 2.83 2.63
CA ALA A 242 20.19 3.76 3.62
C ALA A 242 18.66 3.89 3.53
N VAL A 243 18.10 4.05 2.32
CA VAL A 243 16.65 4.15 2.15
C VAL A 243 15.95 2.82 2.44
N SER A 244 16.54 1.69 2.04
CA SER A 244 16.03 0.36 2.35
C SER A 244 15.93 0.12 3.86
N ILE A 245 17.00 0.41 4.60
CA ILE A 245 17.03 0.26 6.06
C ILE A 245 15.94 1.13 6.71
N LYS A 246 15.81 2.39 6.29
CA LYS A 246 14.77 3.30 6.80
C LYS A 246 13.36 2.76 6.54
N VAL A 247 13.08 2.31 5.31
CA VAL A 247 11.75 1.80 4.93
C VAL A 247 11.39 0.55 5.74
N PHE A 248 12.31 -0.41 5.89
CA PHE A 248 12.05 -1.63 6.66
C PHE A 248 11.89 -1.34 8.16
N ALA A 249 12.74 -0.47 8.72
CA ALA A 249 12.64 -0.08 10.12
C ALA A 249 11.30 0.60 10.46
N TRP A 250 10.82 1.51 9.61
CA TRP A 250 9.55 2.20 9.87
C TRP A 250 8.31 1.34 9.66
N CYS A 251 8.41 0.29 8.84
CA CYS A 251 7.31 -0.65 8.65
C CYS A 251 7.28 -1.75 9.73
N ASP A 252 8.09 -1.62 10.79
CA ASP A 252 8.29 -2.61 11.86
C ASP A 252 8.58 -4.02 11.30
N ILE A 253 9.31 -4.07 10.18
CA ILE A 253 9.70 -5.33 9.55
C ILE A 253 11.01 -5.75 10.20
N PRO A 254 11.05 -6.86 10.95
CA PRO A 254 12.31 -7.34 11.50
C PRO A 254 13.27 -7.55 10.33
N GLY A 255 14.51 -7.07 10.48
CA GLY A 255 15.55 -7.38 9.52
C GLY A 255 15.62 -8.90 9.36
N TYR A 256 15.84 -9.37 8.13
CA TYR A 256 16.18 -10.77 7.85
C TYR A 256 17.65 -11.01 8.30
N PRO A 257 17.92 -11.13 9.63
CA PRO A 257 18.81 -12.19 10.11
C PRO A 257 18.24 -13.03 11.27
N GLN A 258 16.94 -12.99 11.57
CA GLN A 258 16.33 -13.78 12.67
C GLN A 258 15.04 -14.51 12.26
N ALA A 259 15.13 -15.33 11.21
CA ALA A 259 14.17 -16.40 10.92
C ALA A 259 14.92 -17.71 10.74
#